data_AF-A0A957JQV8-F1
#
_entry.id   AF-A0A957JQV8-F1
#
_cell.length_a   1.000
_cell.length_b   1.000
_cell.length_c   1.000
_cell.angle_alpha   90.00
_cell.angle_beta   90.00
_cell.angle_gamma   90.00
#
_symmetry.space_group_name_H-M   'P 1'
#
loop_
_entity.id
_entity.type
_entity.pdbx_description
1 polymer ?
#
loop_
_entity_poly.entity_id
_entity_poly.type
_entity_poly.pdbx_seq_one_letter_code
_entity_poly.pdbx_strand_id
1 'polypeptide(L)'
;GKIIKSDVVVAKNYLIETEIKELERIVSMYLDYAENQAARQRPMRMADWVQRLDAFLQFNEYEVLINAGQVSHEVAKQLAYEQYNRFRVTQDQAFESDFEREVKRLSRKA
;
A
#
# COMPACT_ATOMS: atom_id res chain seq x y z
N GLY A 1 2.88 -13.32 11.48
CA GLY A 1 1.65 -14.11 11.25
C GLY A 1 1.58 -14.49 9.77
N LYS A 2 0.73 -15.45 9.42
CA LYS A 2 0.50 -15.85 8.02
C LYS A 2 -0.32 -14.77 7.29
N ILE A 3 0.04 -14.45 6.04
CA ILE A 3 -0.76 -13.57 5.18
C ILE A 3 -2.06 -14.28 4.79
N ILE A 4 -3.18 -13.58 4.97
CA ILE A 4 -4.51 -14.09 4.65
C ILE A 4 -5.07 -13.43 3.39
N LYS A 5 -6.05 -14.08 2.76
CA LYS A 5 -6.62 -13.65 1.47
C LYS A 5 -7.20 -12.23 1.50
N SER A 6 -7.72 -11.76 2.64
CA SER A 6 -8.23 -10.38 2.76
C SER A 6 -7.12 -9.33 2.67
N ASP A 7 -5.89 -9.67 3.07
CA ASP A 7 -4.80 -8.71 3.17
C ASP A 7 -4.36 -8.25 1.78
N VAL A 8 -4.33 -9.16 0.79
CA VAL A 8 -3.81 -8.90 -0.57
C VAL A 8 -4.63 -7.91 -1.39
N VAL A 9 -5.81 -7.52 -0.92
CA VAL A 9 -6.68 -6.54 -1.60
C VAL A 9 -6.27 -5.10 -1.24
N VAL A 10 -5.58 -4.92 -0.12
CA VAL A 10 -5.18 -3.60 0.38
C VAL A 10 -3.68 -3.40 0.15
N ALA A 11 -3.33 -2.62 -0.87
CA ALA A 11 -1.92 -2.37 -1.23
C ALA A 11 -1.08 -1.81 -0.08
N LYS A 12 -1.65 -0.91 0.73
CA LYS A 12 -0.98 -0.29 1.88
C LYS A 12 -0.46 -1.30 2.92
N ASN A 13 -1.07 -2.48 3.01
CA ASN A 13 -0.66 -3.51 3.97
C ASN A 13 0.72 -4.12 3.64
N TYR A 14 1.27 -3.84 2.45
CA TYR A 14 2.53 -4.40 2.00
C TYR A 14 3.60 -3.35 1.72
N LEU A 15 3.35 -2.09 2.09
CA LEU A 15 4.39 -1.07 2.01
C LEU A 15 5.46 -1.36 3.07
N ILE A 16 6.72 -1.38 2.66
CA ILE A 16 7.85 -1.46 3.59
C ILE A 16 8.06 -0.11 4.28
N GLU A 17 8.82 -0.11 5.38
CA GLU A 17 9.03 1.10 6.20
C GLU A 17 9.54 2.29 5.38
N THR A 18 10.42 2.06 4.40
CA THR A 18 10.93 3.12 3.53
C THR A 18 9.82 3.71 2.64
N GLU A 19 8.98 2.86 2.04
CA GLU A 19 7.87 3.31 1.20
C GLU A 19 6.81 4.07 2.00
N ILE A 20 6.54 3.65 3.25
CA ILE A 20 5.65 4.37 4.16
C ILE A 20 6.21 5.76 4.48
N LYS A 21 7.51 5.85 4.81
CA LYS A 21 8.17 7.14 5.08
C LYS A 21 8.15 8.06 3.87
N GLU A 22 8.36 7.52 2.67
CA GLU A 22 8.25 8.28 1.43
C GLU A 22 6.82 8.81 1.21
N LEU A 23 5.81 7.96 1.43
CA LEU A 23 4.40 8.34 1.39
C LEU A 23 4.05 9.44 2.41
N GLU A 24 4.54 9.33 3.64
CA GLU A 24 4.32 10.36 4.67
C GLU A 24 4.94 11.70 4.28
N ARG A 25 6.14 11.67 3.69
CA ARG A 25 6.88 12.86 3.29
C ARG A 25 6.19 13.60 2.15
N ILE A 26 5.73 12.88 1.13
CA ILE A 26 5.02 13.48 -0.01
C ILE A 26 3.65 14.04 0.41
N VAL A 27 2.93 13.33 1.29
CA VAL A 27 1.63 13.79 1.82
C VAL A 27 1.80 15.06 2.63
N SER A 28 2.77 15.10 3.55
CA SER A 28 3.04 16.29 4.37
C SER A 28 3.37 17.51 3.50
N MET A 29 4.25 17.33 2.52
CA MET A 29 4.64 18.41 1.60
C MET A 29 3.46 18.91 0.74
N TYR A 30 2.54 18.03 0.33
CA TYR A 30 1.34 18.44 -0.39
C TYR A 30 0.36 19.22 0.50
N LEU A 31 0.24 18.84 1.79
CA LEU A 31 -0.57 19.58 2.76
C LEU A 31 0.00 20.98 3.02
N ASP A 32 1.31 21.12 3.16
CA ASP A 32 1.97 22.42 3.30
C ASP A 32 1.72 23.31 2.07
N TYR A 33 1.81 22.73 0.87
CA TYR A 33 1.45 23.42 -0.37
C TYR A 33 -0.01 23.87 -0.35
N ALA A 34 -0.93 23.01 0.09
CA ALA A 34 -2.35 23.32 0.14
C ALA A 34 -2.64 24.45 1.15
N GLU A 35 -2.02 24.40 2.33
CA GLU A 35 -2.11 25.44 3.35
C GLU A 35 -1.60 26.79 2.82
N ASN A 36 -0.48 26.81 2.09
CA ASN A 36 0.03 28.04 1.49
C ASN A 36 -0.97 28.66 0.50
N GLN A 37 -1.62 27.86 -0.34
CA GLN A 37 -2.62 28.39 -1.28
C GLN A 37 -3.85 28.95 -0.54
N ALA A 38 -4.28 28.27 0.54
CA ALA A 38 -5.38 28.72 1.38
C ALA A 38 -5.05 30.02 2.10
N ALA A 39 -3.85 30.14 2.68
CA ALA A 39 -3.36 31.36 3.33
C ALA A 39 -3.31 32.56 2.36
N ARG A 40 -3.05 32.31 1.08
CA ARG A 40 -3.08 33.32 0.01
C ARG A 40 -4.48 33.62 -0.51
N GLN A 41 -5.53 33.08 0.12
CA GLN A 41 -6.93 33.26 -0.25
C GLN A 41 -7.21 32.93 -1.72
N ARG A 42 -6.51 31.95 -2.28
CA ARG A 42 -6.76 31.49 -3.65
C ARG A 42 -7.94 30.51 -3.63
N PRO A 43 -9.11 30.88 -4.16
CA PRO A 43 -10.23 29.96 -4.22
C PRO A 43 -9.88 28.79 -5.15
N MET A 44 -10.08 27.57 -4.68
CA MET A 44 -9.89 26.35 -5.46
C MET A 44 -11.09 25.43 -5.29
N ARG A 45 -11.50 24.81 -6.40
CA ARG A 45 -12.50 23.75 -6.42
C ARG A 45 -11.80 22.40 -6.32
N MET A 46 -12.56 21.35 -5.99
CA MET A 46 -12.03 19.99 -5.93
C MET A 46 -11.39 19.53 -7.25
N ALA A 47 -11.93 19.95 -8.41
CA ALA A 47 -11.33 19.66 -9.71
C ALA A 47 -9.96 20.32 -9.91
N ASP A 48 -9.75 21.52 -9.33
CA ASP A 48 -8.45 22.22 -9.41
C ASP A 48 -7.42 21.46 -8.56
N TRP A 49 -7.81 20.96 -7.39
CA TRP A 49 -6.92 20.18 -6.52
C TRP A 49 -6.42 18.90 -7.18
N VAL A 50 -7.26 18.20 -7.95
CA VAL A 50 -6.86 17.01 -8.71
C VAL A 50 -5.75 17.37 -9.71
N GLN A 51 -5.93 18.41 -10.51
CA GLN A 51 -4.93 18.85 -11.48
C GLN A 51 -3.63 19.32 -10.81
N ARG A 52 -3.74 20.00 -9.65
CA ARG A 52 -2.58 20.44 -8.87
C ARG A 52 -1.84 19.28 -8.24
N LEU A 53 -2.54 18.22 -7.82
CA LEU A 53 -1.92 17.01 -7.30
C LEU A 53 -1.06 16.32 -8.37
N ASP A 54 -1.61 16.12 -9.57
CA ASP A 54 -0.86 15.49 -10.66
C ASP A 54 0.40 16.30 -11.02
N ALA A 55 0.26 17.62 -11.12
CA ALA A 55 1.41 18.50 -11.38
C ALA A 55 2.43 18.49 -10.23
N PHE A 56 1.98 18.40 -8.98
CA PHE A 56 2.84 18.31 -7.80
C PHE A 56 3.62 16.99 -7.79
N LEU A 57 2.97 15.88 -8.10
CA LEU A 57 3.62 14.57 -8.21
C LEU A 57 4.70 14.60 -9.30
N GLN A 58 4.36 15.09 -10.50
CA GLN A 58 5.31 15.22 -11.61
C GLN A 58 6.51 16.12 -11.27
N PHE A 59 6.25 17.26 -10.62
CA PHE A 59 7.31 18.19 -10.20
C PHE A 59 8.29 17.55 -9.20
N ASN A 60 7.80 16.65 -8.36
CA ASN A 60 8.61 15.89 -7.41
C ASN A 60 9.10 14.55 -7.98
N GLU A 61 9.08 14.39 -9.31
CA GLU A 61 9.59 13.21 -10.03
C GLU A 61 8.84 11.89 -9.72
N TYR A 62 7.58 11.99 -9.26
CA TYR A 62 6.70 10.84 -9.09
C TYR A 62 5.89 10.57 -10.36
N GLU A 63 5.68 9.28 -10.66
CA GLU A 63 4.83 8.85 -11.76
C GLU A 63 3.35 9.06 -11.42
N VAL A 64 2.63 9.72 -12.33
CA VAL A 64 1.17 9.90 -12.22
C VAL A 64 0.45 8.76 -12.94
N LEU A 65 -0.58 8.22 -12.31
CA LEU A 65 -1.40 7.15 -12.87
C LEU A 65 -2.29 7.67 -14.01
N ILE A 66 -1.76 7.62 -15.23
CA ILE A 66 -2.43 8.08 -16.47
C ILE A 66 -3.62 7.23 -16.93
N ASN A 67 -3.69 5.97 -16.51
CA ASN A 67 -4.67 4.98 -16.98
C ASN A 67 -5.71 4.61 -15.92
N ALA A 68 -5.95 5.52 -14.97
CA ALA A 68 -6.91 5.30 -13.89
C ALA A 68 -8.30 4.95 -14.48
N GLY A 69 -8.89 3.85 -14.00
CA GLY A 69 -10.20 3.38 -14.45
C GLY A 69 -10.21 2.41 -15.63
N GLN A 70 -9.07 2.15 -16.29
CA GLN A 70 -8.99 1.12 -17.35
C GLN A 70 -9.16 -0.31 -16.80
N VAL A 71 -8.73 -0.54 -15.56
CA VAL A 71 -8.90 -1.82 -14.86
C VAL A 71 -9.92 -1.64 -13.75
N SER A 72 -10.97 -2.46 -13.75
CA SER A 72 -11.97 -2.42 -12.69
C SER A 72 -11.39 -2.96 -11.37
N HIS A 73 -11.90 -2.45 -10.25
CA HIS A 73 -11.49 -2.92 -8.92
C HIS A 73 -11.68 -4.44 -8.77
N GLU A 74 -12.77 -5.00 -9.31
CA GLU A 74 -13.04 -6.44 -9.25
C GLU A 74 -12.00 -7.24 -10.03
N VAL A 75 -11.59 -6.78 -11.21
CA VAL A 75 -10.52 -7.46 -11.99
C VAL A 75 -9.20 -7.43 -11.23
N ALA A 76 -8.80 -6.29 -10.66
CA ALA A 76 -7.59 -6.18 -9.87
C ALA A 76 -7.61 -7.10 -8.63
N LYS A 77 -8.77 -7.21 -7.98
CA LYS A 77 -8.97 -8.09 -6.82
C LYS A 77 -8.86 -9.56 -7.17
N GLN A 78 -9.44 -9.99 -8.29
CA GLN A 78 -9.30 -11.38 -8.76
C GLN A 78 -7.84 -11.71 -9.07
N LEU A 79 -7.12 -10.82 -9.77
CA LEU A 79 -5.69 -10.99 -10.03
C LEU A 79 -4.88 -11.11 -8.74
N ALA A 80 -5.15 -10.27 -7.74
CA ALA A 80 -4.50 -10.36 -6.43
C ALA A 80 -4.77 -11.70 -5.74
N TYR A 81 -6.01 -12.22 -5.82
CA TYR A 81 -6.36 -13.54 -5.29
C TYR A 81 -5.68 -14.69 -6.02
N GLU A 82 -5.52 -14.60 -7.33
CA GLU A 82 -4.77 -15.59 -8.11
C GLU A 82 -3.30 -15.63 -7.70
N GLN A 83 -2.66 -14.46 -7.54
CA GLN A 83 -1.27 -14.38 -7.05
C GLN A 83 -1.15 -14.89 -5.62
N TYR A 84 -2.10 -14.54 -4.74
CA TYR A 84 -2.16 -15.06 -3.39
C TYR A 84 -2.24 -16.60 -3.35
N ASN A 85 -3.07 -17.21 -4.21
CA ASN A 85 -3.20 -18.67 -4.25
C ASN A 85 -1.88 -19.36 -4.59
N ARG A 86 -1.07 -18.76 -5.48
CA ARG A 86 0.27 -19.25 -5.81
C ARG A 86 1.23 -19.06 -4.63
N PHE A 87 1.27 -17.86 -4.06
CA PHE A 87 2.10 -17.51 -2.92
C PHE A 87 1.81 -18.38 -1.68
N ARG A 88 0.53 -18.66 -1.41
CA ARG A 88 0.07 -19.43 -0.25
C ARG A 88 0.72 -20.81 -0.20
N VAL A 89 0.91 -21.49 -1.34
CA VAL A 89 1.54 -22.82 -1.35
C VAL A 89 2.94 -22.77 -0.74
N THR A 90 3.75 -21.79 -1.15
CA THR A 90 5.11 -21.59 -0.62
C THR A 90 5.08 -21.16 0.84
N GLN A 91 4.17 -20.25 1.21
CA GLN A 91 4.01 -19.81 2.59
C GLN A 91 3.66 -20.97 3.53
N ASP A 92 2.76 -21.85 3.11
CA ASP A 92 2.27 -22.97 3.93
C ASP A 92 3.36 -24.01 4.16
N GLN A 93 4.25 -24.22 3.18
CA GLN A 93 5.41 -25.09 3.32
C GLN A 93 6.47 -24.52 4.26
N ALA A 94 6.67 -23.19 4.25
CA ALA A 94 7.69 -22.52 5.05
C ALA A 94 7.20 -22.13 6.46
N PHE A 95 5.90 -22.16 6.72
CA PHE A 95 5.33 -21.70 7.97
C PHE A 95 5.47 -22.75 9.07
N GLU A 96 6.24 -22.43 10.11
CA GLU A 96 6.28 -23.20 11.36
C GLU A 96 5.38 -22.52 12.40
N SER A 97 4.36 -23.25 12.85
CA SER A 97 3.41 -22.74 13.84
C SER A 97 4.11 -22.50 15.19
N ASP A 98 3.68 -21.48 15.94
CA ASP A 98 4.14 -21.24 17.31
C ASP A 98 3.91 -22.48 18.20
N PHE A 99 2.84 -23.24 17.93
CA PHE A 99 2.56 -24.52 18.58
C PHE A 99 3.62 -25.58 18.24
N GLU A 100 3.96 -25.76 16.97
CA GLU A 100 4.97 -26.73 16.55
C GLU A 100 6.34 -26.40 17.12
N ARG A 101 6.67 -25.11 17.18
CA ARG A 101 7.89 -24.60 17.80
C ARG A 101 7.93 -24.93 19.29
N GLU A 102 6.83 -24.75 20.01
CA GLU A 102 6.75 -25.03 21.44
C GLU A 102 6.76 -26.54 21.72
N VAL A 103 6.09 -27.37 20.90
CA VAL A 103 6.15 -28.84 20.99
C VAL A 103 7.59 -29.34 20.79
N LYS A 104 8.31 -28.84 19.77
CA LYS A 104 9.73 -29.17 19.56
C LYS A 104 10.62 -28.73 20.72
N ARG A 105 10.30 -27.60 21.35
CA ARG A 105 11.04 -27.09 22.52
C ARG A 105 10.85 -28.00 23.74
N LEU A 106 9.62 -28.46 23.97
CA LEU A 106 9.29 -29.37 25.06
C LEU A 106 9.88 -30.76 24.84
N SER A 107 9.82 -31.29 23.62
CA SER A 107 10.39 -32.60 23.27
C SER A 107 11.93 -32.65 23.32
N ARG A 108 12.61 -31.50 23.23
CA ARG A 108 14.08 -31.39 23.38
C ARG A 108 14.56 -31.29 24.84
N LYS A 109 13.64 -31.04 25.79
CA LYS A 109 13.94 -30.92 27.23
C LYS A 109 13.65 -32.21 28.01
N ALA A 110 12.97 -33.17 27.39
CA ALA A 110 12.80 -34.54 27.88
C ALA A 110 13.93 -35.42 27.34
#